data_AF-A0A3A8ERN1-F1
#
_entry.id   AF-A0A3A8ERN1-F1
#
_cell.length_a   1.000
_cell.length_b   1.000
_cell.length_c   1.000
_cell.angle_alpha   90.00
_cell.angle_beta   90.00
_cell.angle_gamma   90.00
#
_symmetry.space_group_name_H-M   'P 1'
#
loop_
_entity.id
_entity.type
_entity.pdbx_description
1 polymer ?
#
loop_
_entity_poly.entity_id
_entity_poly.type
_entity_poly.pdbx_seq_one_letter_code
_entity_poly.pdbx_strand_id
1 'polypeptide(L)' 'MKIIYLQDNNIIAIVSLVDESNIVEEAAQYVPLGKKYKIIDDAELPEDTKYRDAWTVDEADLTDGIGEMQ' A
#
# COMPACT_ATOMS: atom_id res chain seq x y z
N MET A 1 -9.35 5.06 -3.20
CA MET A 1 -8.16 4.91 -2.33
C MET A 1 -7.70 3.46 -2.23
N LYS A 2 -6.38 3.26 -2.13
CA LYS A 2 -5.71 1.96 -2.04
C LYS A 2 -4.53 2.07 -1.08
N ILE A 3 -4.20 0.98 -0.40
CA ILE A 3 -3.02 0.91 0.45
C ILE A 3 -1.92 0.23 -0.36
N ILE A 4 -0.75 0.86 -0.41
CA ILE A 4 0.45 0.28 -1.01
C ILE A 4 1.53 0.07 0.03
N TYR A 5 2.25 -1.05 -0.05
CA TYR A 5 3.40 -1.32 0.80
C TYR A 5 4.44 -2.18 0.08
N LEU A 6 5.69 -2.12 0.52
CA LEU A 6 6.78 -2.89 -0.05
C LEU A 6 6.93 -4.25 0.67
N GLN A 7 6.91 -5.34 -0.10
CA GLN A 7 7.14 -6.69 0.41
C GLN A 7 8.64 -7.02 0.51
N ASP A 8 8.98 -8.10 1.23
CA ASP A 8 10.37 -8.55 1.43
C ASP A 8 11.10 -8.96 0.14
N ASN A 9 10.36 -9.23 -0.94
CA ASN A 9 10.88 -9.56 -2.26
C ASN A 9 11.01 -8.32 -3.17
N ASN A 10 10.93 -7.10 -2.61
CA ASN A 10 10.94 -5.82 -3.34
C ASN A 10 9.77 -5.64 -4.34
N ILE A 11 8.69 -6.42 -4.20
CA ILE A 11 7.47 -6.24 -4.98
C ILE A 11 6.49 -5.34 -4.19
N ILE A 12 5.76 -4.49 -4.90
CA ILE A 12 4.70 -3.66 -4.31
C ILE A 12 3.44 -4.51 -4.14
N ALA A 13 2.94 -4.55 -2.92
CA ALA A 13 1.60 -5.03 -2.65
C ALA A 13 0.58 -3.88 -2.69
N ILE A 14 -0.55 -4.12 -3.33
CA ILE A 14 -1.65 -3.16 -3.46
C ILE A 14 -2.90 -3.78 -2.84
N VAL A 15 -3.40 -3.19 -1.76
CA VAL A 15 -4.62 -3.61 -1.09
C VAL A 15 -5.72 -2.62 -1.44
N SER A 16 -6.84 -3.14 -1.94
CA SER A 16 -8.05 -2.36 -2.20
C SER A 16 -9.12 -2.79 -1.21
N LEU A 17 -9.68 -1.84 -0.48
CA LEU A 17 -10.79 -2.09 0.44
C LEU A 17 -12.12 -1.96 -0.30
N VAL A 18 -13.11 -2.74 0.14
CA VAL A 18 -14.49 -2.64 -0.36
C VAL A 18 -15.20 -1.44 0.26
N ASP A 19 -14.92 -1.19 1.54
CA ASP A 19 -15.40 -0.02 2.28
C ASP A 19 -14.24 0.94 2.53
N GLU A 20 -14.32 2.13 1.93
CA GLU A 20 -13.28 3.15 2.01
C GLU A 20 -13.46 4.11 3.19
N SER A 21 -14.60 4.04 3.90
CA SER A 21 -14.96 4.99 4.96
C SER A 21 -13.95 5.05 6.12
N ASN A 22 -13.21 3.98 6.39
CA ASN A 22 -12.21 3.92 7.48
C ASN A 22 -10.82 3.48 7.01
N ILE A 23 -10.49 3.62 5.71
CA ILE A 23 -9.19 3.16 5.18
C ILE A 23 -7.99 3.72 5.94
N VAL A 24 -8.06 4.95 6.45
CA VAL A 24 -6.95 5.58 7.19
C VAL A 24 -6.72 4.93 8.55
N GLU A 25 -7.80 4.63 9.29
CA GLU A 25 -7.71 4.02 10.61
C GLU A 25 -7.41 2.51 10.51
N GLU A 26 -7.92 1.86 9.47
CA GLU A 26 -7.79 0.43 9.28
C GLU A 26 -6.58 0.06 8.40
N ALA A 27 -5.86 0.98 7.76
CA ALA A 27 -4.76 0.59 6.88
C ALA A 27 -3.68 -0.24 7.57
N ALA A 28 -3.34 0.07 8.83
CA ALA A 28 -2.31 -0.61 9.58
C ALA A 28 -2.61 -2.10 9.82
N GLN A 29 -3.88 -2.51 9.98
CA GLN A 29 -4.26 -3.92 10.16
C GLN A 29 -4.15 -4.75 8.87
N TYR A 30 -4.22 -4.11 7.69
CA TYR A 30 -4.07 -4.80 6.40
C TYR A 30 -2.61 -4.95 5.96
N VAL A 31 -1.69 -4.34 6.69
CA VAL A 31 -0.26 -4.31 6.36
C VAL A 31 0.49 -5.17 7.38
N PRO A 32 1.43 -6.03 6.93
CA PRO A 32 2.22 -6.86 7.85
C PRO A 32 2.98 -6.02 8.88
N LEU A 33 3.18 -6.59 10.07
CA LEU A 33 3.85 -5.93 11.18
C LEU A 33 5.22 -5.36 10.77
N GLY A 34 5.44 -4.07 11.04
CA GLY A 34 6.72 -3.42 10.79
C GLY A 34 6.95 -2.99 9.34
N LYS A 35 6.01 -3.26 8.42
CA LYS A 35 6.08 -2.77 7.04
C LYS A 35 5.48 -1.37 6.95
N LYS A 36 6.22 -0.44 6.33
CA LYS A 36 5.68 0.88 6.03
C LYS A 36 4.66 0.79 4.90
N TYR A 37 3.65 1.65 4.94
CA TYR A 37 2.65 1.74 3.89
C TYR A 37 2.31 3.19 3.56
N LYS A 38 1.67 3.36 2.41
CA LYS A 38 1.11 4.62 1.95
C LYS A 38 -0.29 4.44 1.40
N ILE A 39 -1.17 5.38 1.69
CA ILE A 39 -2.53 5.40 1.16
C ILE A 39 -2.52 6.32 -0.06
N ILE A 40 -2.87 5.77 -1.22
CA ILE A 40 -2.89 6.50 -2.48
C ILE A 40 -4.28 6.47 -3.09
N ASP A 41 -4.55 7.43 -3.96
CA ASP A 41 -5.74 7.39 -4.80
C ASP A 41 -5.56 6.44 -6.00
N ASP A 42 -6.64 6.00 -6.65
CA ASP A 42 -6.50 5.16 -7.84
C ASP A 42 -5.84 5.92 -8.99
N ALA A 43 -6.05 7.23 -9.07
CA ALA A 43 -5.42 8.11 -10.05
C ALA A 43 -3.89 8.22 -9.90
N GLU A 44 -3.33 7.90 -8.73
CA GLU A 44 -1.88 7.89 -8.50
C GLU A 44 -1.23 6.61 -9.07
N LEU A 45 -2.03 5.55 -9.31
CA LEU A 45 -1.52 4.34 -9.93
C LEU A 45 -1.39 4.50 -11.43
N PRO A 46 -0.36 3.88 -12.04
CA PRO A 46 -0.26 3.84 -13.50
C PRO A 46 -1.48 3.14 -14.11
N GLU A 47 -2.08 3.77 -15.13
CA GLU A 47 -3.19 3.18 -15.90
C GLU A 47 -2.77 1.86 -16.57
N ASP A 48 -1.49 1.74 -16.94
CA ASP A 48 -0.91 0.58 -17.60
C ASP A 48 -0.55 -0.52 -16.58
N THR A 49 -1.56 -1.31 -16.25
CA THR A 49 -1.49 -2.40 -15.25
C THR A 49 -0.79 -3.67 -15.76
N LYS A 50 -0.32 -3.66 -17.02
CA LYS A 50 0.27 -4.82 -17.68
C LYS A 50 1.61 -5.25 -17.09
N TYR A 51 2.33 -4.34 -16.44
CA TYR A 51 3.65 -4.57 -15.86
C TYR A 51 3.72 -4.12 -14.40
N ARG A 52 2.71 -4.48 -13.60
CA ARG A 52 2.66 -4.17 -12.16
C ARG A 52 3.87 -4.70 -11.40
N ASP A 53 4.41 -5.86 -11.81
CA ASP A 53 5.62 -6.43 -11.21
C ASP A 53 6.87 -5.56 -11.37
N ALA A 54 6.88 -4.64 -12.34
CA ALA A 54 7.98 -3.69 -12.56
C ALA A 54 7.81 -2.38 -11.78
N TRP A 55 6.68 -2.20 -11.07
CA TRP A 55 6.46 -1.00 -10.28
C TRP A 55 7.36 -1.04 -9.04
N THR A 56 8.03 0.08 -8.78
CA THR A 56 8.93 0.24 -7.64
C THR A 56 8.48 1.44 -6.81
N VAL A 57 8.51 1.31 -5.49
CA VAL A 57 8.26 2.40 -4.55
C VAL A 57 9.40 2.42 -3.55
N ASP A 58 9.85 3.61 -3.19
CA ASP A 58 10.88 3.77 -2.18
C ASP A 58 10.25 3.69 -0.79
N GLU A 59 10.91 3.02 0.17
CA GLU A 59 10.41 2.95 1.54
C GLU A 59 10.37 4.33 2.23
N ALA A 60 11.11 5.31 1.68
CA ALA A 60 11.06 6.69 2.11
C ALA A 60 9.74 7.38 1.71
N ASP A 61 9.09 6.94 0.63
CA ASP A 61 7.79 7.47 0.18
C ASP A 61 6.61 6.88 0.97
N LEU A 62 6.82 5.75 1.65
CA LEU A 62 5.82 5.08 2.48
C LEU A 62 5.72 5.75 3.86
N THR A 63 5.03 6.89 3.91
CA THR A 63 5.00 7.78 5.08
C THR A 63 3.71 7.76 5.90
N ASP A 64 2.64 7.11 5.43
CA ASP A 64 1.33 7.18 6.09
C ASP A 64 1.27 6.36 7.38
N GLY A 65 2.04 5.29 7.47
CA GLY A 65 2.09 4.49 8.69
C GLY A 65 2.95 3.24 8.57
N ILE A 66 2.93 2.45 9.64
CA ILE A 66 3.58 1.15 9.74
C ILE A 66 2.51 0.13 10.11
N GLY A 67 2.52 -1.04 9.47
CA GLY A 67 1.59 -2.12 9.76
C GLY A 67 1.69 -2.56 11.21
N GLU A 68 0.54 -2.74 11.83
CA GLU A 68 0.37 -3.22 13.20
C GLU A 68 -0.36 -4.56 13.11
N MET A 69 0.34 -5.67 13.39
CA MET A 69 -0.35 -6.94 13.63
C MET A 69 -1.24 -6.74 14.85
N GLN A 70 -2.56 -6.81 14.65
CA GLN A 70 -3.49 -7.07 15.74
C GLN A 70 -3.65 -8.58 15.98
#